data_AF-A0AAU4ZM95-F1
#
_entry.id   AF-A0AAU4ZM95-F1
#
_cell.length_a   1.000
_cell.length_b   1.000
_cell.length_c   1.000
_cell.angle_alpha   90.00
_cell.angle_beta   90.00
_cell.angle_gamma   90.00
#
_symmetry.space_group_name_H-M   'P 1'
#
loop_
_entity.id
_entity.type
_entity.pdbx_description
1 polymer ?
#
loop_
_entity_poly.entity_id
_entity_poly.type
_entity_poly.pdbx_seq_one_letter_code
_entity_poly.pdbx_strand_id
1 'polypeptide(L)'
;MKSAAAAWLRNRDLQADFEFGQPEGAPIGSVVDIQFQHRGLRVHLDQAVEPAWDEDGREPVLGMSVPADRNTLIDRWYVHRVRLNSEGTTRKVRIGTEAFARETEWFPLDDCEMTERGLSTLAVERIVRARSTRPASRWPTGKARKAPGTEARAQVVLRRLADALKVESVVVVNRVLGEIAAMTGMGQQTQAELDAAVAEANRWLEGRAEVRRDFFARLDEAVAARRTKQIRELLARVNATASHDRTDTEDVIAVAAADYMTAFTAEAYERVRNILDDLSRTGRHLQPASMRSLVEKAIRAAADAGSLMGDREAIRIAYWKERAGLNQPTSHYPARTARAAPSDGEQQPGRRHLHKQVARRHWIKRSCPRCHARHGQNCVIANQTGTGEVRNVPHDERLQPILEERKAKQRLQTPPPPPWAVYDVTCPDCGQGPDARFESPAARIAHGSRRQSSSPALGNRGRSELTRSR
;
A
#
# COMPACT_ATOMS: atom_id res chain seq x y z
N MET A 1 22.35 4.80 8.91
CA MET A 1 22.68 5.42 7.61
C MET A 1 24.18 5.32 7.34
N LYS A 2 25.05 6.00 8.12
CA LYS A 2 26.53 5.94 7.98
C LYS A 2 27.08 4.54 7.70
N SER A 3 26.79 3.56 8.55
CA SER A 3 27.34 2.19 8.39
C SER A 3 26.95 1.53 7.05
N ALA A 4 25.72 1.78 6.57
CA ALA A 4 25.24 1.21 5.31
C ALA A 4 25.86 1.93 4.10
N ALA A 5 25.94 3.27 4.14
CA ALA A 5 26.59 4.05 3.10
C ALA A 5 28.10 3.74 3.01
N ALA A 6 28.78 3.62 4.15
CA ALA A 6 30.19 3.24 4.20
C ALA A 6 30.44 1.84 3.63
N ALA A 7 29.59 0.86 3.96
CA ALA A 7 29.70 -0.48 3.39
C ALA A 7 29.45 -0.46 1.88
N TRP A 8 28.43 0.28 1.43
CA TRP A 8 28.08 0.41 0.01
C TRP A 8 29.20 1.05 -0.84
N LEU A 9 29.84 2.11 -0.33
CA LEU A 9 30.98 2.79 -0.99
C LEU A 9 32.23 1.91 -1.00
N ARG A 10 32.55 1.25 0.12
CA ARG A 10 33.69 0.31 0.19
C ARG A 10 33.56 -0.86 -0.78
N ASN A 11 32.36 -1.41 -0.96
CA ASN A 11 32.12 -2.49 -1.92
C ASN A 11 32.34 -2.06 -3.39
N ARG A 12 32.57 -0.76 -3.64
CA ARG A 12 32.84 -0.17 -4.94
C ARG A 12 34.23 0.47 -4.99
N ASP A 13 35.11 0.11 -4.06
CA ASP A 13 36.47 0.66 -3.91
C ASP A 13 36.52 2.19 -3.75
N LEU A 14 35.44 2.79 -3.25
CA LEU A 14 35.38 4.21 -2.91
C LEU A 14 35.64 4.41 -1.42
N GLN A 15 36.71 5.13 -1.10
CA GLN A 15 36.94 5.64 0.26
C GLN A 15 36.08 6.87 0.51
N ALA A 16 35.43 6.92 1.67
CA ALA A 16 34.51 7.97 2.01
C ALA A 16 34.68 8.43 3.46
N ASP A 17 34.72 9.74 3.65
CA ASP A 17 34.73 10.41 4.93
C ASP A 17 33.31 10.87 5.27
N PHE A 18 32.95 10.74 6.54
CA PHE A 18 31.61 11.05 7.03
C PHE A 18 31.71 12.11 8.11
N GLU A 19 31.22 13.30 7.80
CA GLU A 19 31.16 14.44 8.70
C GLU A 19 29.70 14.70 9.11
N PHE A 20 29.48 14.85 10.41
CA PHE A 20 28.17 15.23 10.94
C PHE A 20 28.18 16.74 11.12
N GLY A 21 27.91 17.46 10.03
CA GLY A 21 27.87 18.91 10.03
C GLY A 21 26.91 19.42 11.09
N GLN A 22 27.33 20.44 11.83
CA GLN A 22 26.49 21.17 12.75
C GLN A 22 26.44 22.64 12.31
N PRO A 23 25.65 22.96 11.26
CA PRO A 23 25.37 24.35 10.91
C PRO A 23 24.84 25.09 12.13
N GLU A 24 25.13 26.39 12.21
CA GLU A 24 24.90 27.21 13.40
C GLU A 24 23.45 27.07 13.89
N GLY A 25 23.28 26.55 15.11
CA GLY A 25 21.96 26.33 15.74
C GLY A 25 21.22 25.05 15.35
N ALA A 26 21.71 24.25 14.39
CA ALA A 26 21.06 23.01 13.99
C ALA A 26 21.38 21.84 14.95
N PRO A 27 20.41 20.94 15.21
CA PRO A 27 20.66 19.71 15.98
C PRO A 27 21.72 18.82 15.33
N ILE A 28 22.51 18.14 16.17
CA ILE A 28 23.45 17.12 15.70
C ILE A 28 22.69 16.01 14.97
N GLY A 29 23.09 15.73 13.73
CA GLY A 29 22.48 14.70 12.90
C GLY A 29 21.39 15.20 11.97
N SER A 30 21.08 16.50 11.93
CA SER A 30 20.21 17.09 10.91
C SER A 30 20.82 17.00 9.51
N VAL A 31 22.16 17.10 9.41
CA VAL A 31 22.90 16.94 8.16
C VAL A 31 24.03 15.92 8.32
N VAL A 32 24.24 15.10 7.28
CA VAL A 32 25.40 14.22 7.16
C VAL A 32 26.07 14.50 5.82
N ASP A 33 27.31 14.96 5.88
CA ASP A 33 28.17 15.13 4.72
C ASP A 33 28.97 13.85 4.49
N ILE A 34 28.87 13.30 3.29
CA ILE A 34 29.57 12.11 2.85
C ILE A 34 30.50 12.54 1.71
N GLN A 35 31.80 12.69 2.00
CA GLN A 35 32.80 13.09 1.02
C GLN A 35 33.51 11.86 0.48
N PHE A 36 33.68 11.75 -0.83
CA PHE A 36 34.45 10.69 -1.47
C PHE A 36 35.09 11.22 -2.77
N GLN A 37 36.40 11.03 -2.92
CA GLN A 37 37.16 11.61 -4.03
C GLN A 37 36.93 13.14 -4.13
N HIS A 38 36.58 13.65 -5.32
CA HIS A 38 36.30 15.08 -5.58
C HIS A 38 34.82 15.44 -5.47
N ARG A 39 33.98 14.59 -4.86
CA ARG A 39 32.53 14.79 -4.75
C ARG A 39 32.01 14.44 -3.36
N GLY A 40 30.79 14.83 -3.08
CA GLY A 40 30.11 14.47 -1.86
C GLY A 40 28.60 14.42 -2.01
N LEU A 41 27.96 13.75 -1.05
CA LEU A 41 26.53 13.82 -0.83
C LEU A 41 26.27 14.57 0.46
N ARG A 42 25.34 15.52 0.44
CA ARG A 42 24.86 16.21 1.63
C ARG A 42 23.46 15.70 1.96
N VAL A 43 23.35 14.93 3.04
CA VAL A 43 22.10 14.27 3.41
C VAL A 43 21.37 15.06 4.49
N HIS A 44 20.22 15.65 4.13
CA HIS A 44 19.35 16.39 5.03
C HIS A 44 18.34 15.44 5.66
N LEU A 45 18.35 15.23 6.97
CA LEU A 45 17.46 14.28 7.64
C LEU A 45 16.20 14.94 8.22
N ASP A 46 16.24 16.25 8.44
CA ASP A 46 15.12 17.08 8.92
C ASP A 46 15.17 18.48 8.27
N GLN A 47 14.20 19.32 8.64
CA GLN A 47 14.04 20.67 8.09
C GLN A 47 14.90 21.74 8.79
N ALA A 48 15.77 21.36 9.74
CA ALA A 48 16.54 22.34 10.50
C ALA A 48 17.61 23.05 9.66
N VAL A 49 18.00 22.46 8.52
CA VAL A 49 19.00 23.02 7.60
C VAL A 49 18.43 22.98 6.19
N GLU A 50 18.31 24.16 5.57
CA GLU A 50 17.81 24.30 4.21
C GLU A 50 18.79 23.67 3.19
N PRO A 51 18.30 22.88 2.20
CA PRO A 51 19.17 22.29 1.19
C PRO A 51 19.80 23.33 0.25
N ALA A 52 21.13 23.30 0.15
CA ALA A 52 21.85 24.03 -0.88
C ALA A 52 21.83 23.22 -2.19
N TRP A 53 21.15 23.74 -3.21
CA TRP A 53 20.93 23.01 -4.47
C TRP A 53 22.09 23.12 -5.46
N ASP A 54 22.82 24.24 -5.41
CA ASP A 54 23.85 24.61 -6.38
C ASP A 54 25.24 24.71 -5.74
N GLU A 55 25.45 23.99 -4.64
CA GLU A 55 26.77 23.86 -4.02
C GLU A 55 27.65 22.92 -4.85
N ASP A 56 28.71 23.46 -5.42
CA ASP A 56 29.62 22.69 -6.28
C ASP A 56 30.21 21.49 -5.53
N GLY A 57 30.11 20.33 -6.17
CA GLY A 57 30.69 19.09 -5.66
C GLY A 57 29.87 18.40 -4.57
N ARG A 58 28.75 18.95 -4.09
CA ARG A 58 27.88 18.30 -3.08
C ARG A 58 26.45 18.14 -3.60
N GLU A 59 26.02 16.90 -3.79
CA GLU A 59 24.65 16.63 -4.22
C GLU A 59 23.72 16.45 -3.01
N PRO A 60 22.60 17.21 -2.93
CA PRO A 60 21.67 17.10 -1.82
C PRO A 60 20.80 15.84 -1.91
N VAL A 61 20.68 15.13 -0.79
CA VAL A 61 19.79 13.98 -0.61
C VAL A 61 18.85 14.25 0.55
N LEU A 62 17.54 14.24 0.29
CA LEU A 62 16.55 14.68 1.26
C LEU A 62 15.87 13.53 2.02
N GLY A 63 15.79 13.64 3.33
CA GLY A 63 14.96 12.81 4.19
C GLY A 63 13.47 13.02 3.88
N MET A 64 12.62 12.10 4.32
CA MET A 64 11.18 12.16 4.08
C MET A 64 10.50 13.40 4.64
N SER A 65 11.08 13.98 5.70
CA SER A 65 10.52 15.14 6.38
C SER A 65 10.94 16.47 5.75
N VAL A 66 11.86 16.48 4.78
CA VAL A 66 12.40 17.72 4.18
C VAL A 66 11.63 18.05 2.90
N PRO A 67 10.79 19.08 2.83
CA PRO A 67 10.03 19.36 1.61
C PRO A 67 10.97 19.69 0.44
N ALA A 68 10.58 19.29 -0.78
CA ALA A 68 11.16 19.81 -2.01
C ALA A 68 10.06 20.62 -2.68
N ASP A 69 10.29 21.92 -2.88
CA ASP A 69 9.27 22.75 -3.50
C ASP A 69 9.10 22.41 -4.98
N ARG A 70 7.95 22.80 -5.51
CA ARG A 70 7.56 22.49 -6.88
C ARG A 70 8.50 23.08 -7.92
N ASN A 71 9.04 24.29 -7.69
CA ASN A 71 9.91 24.95 -8.65
C ASN A 71 11.26 24.23 -8.70
N THR A 72 11.81 23.84 -7.55
CA THR A 72 13.01 22.98 -7.49
C THR A 72 12.85 21.70 -8.31
N LEU A 73 11.71 21.00 -8.19
CA LEU A 73 11.44 19.79 -8.98
C LEU A 73 11.26 20.06 -10.48
N ILE A 74 10.78 21.25 -10.86
CA ILE A 74 10.64 21.66 -12.26
C ILE A 74 12.02 21.98 -12.85
N ASP A 75 12.86 22.68 -12.10
CA ASP A 75 14.15 23.19 -12.58
C ASP A 75 15.21 22.09 -12.60
N ARG A 76 15.30 21.29 -11.52
CA ARG A 76 16.26 20.18 -11.40
C ARG A 76 15.77 18.86 -11.99
N TRP A 77 14.48 18.79 -12.36
CA TRP A 77 13.76 17.60 -12.85
C TRP A 77 13.55 16.49 -11.83
N TYR A 78 14.46 16.32 -10.88
CA TYR A 78 14.36 15.36 -9.78
C TYR A 78 15.15 15.82 -8.56
N VAL A 79 14.83 15.22 -7.42
CA VAL A 79 15.64 15.26 -6.19
C VAL A 79 15.80 13.84 -5.64
N HIS A 80 16.92 13.60 -4.97
CA HIS A 80 17.14 12.36 -4.26
C HIS A 80 16.45 12.37 -2.91
N ARG A 81 15.84 11.23 -2.58
CA ARG A 81 15.21 10.96 -1.29
C ARG A 81 15.96 9.87 -0.55
N VAL A 82 15.95 9.91 0.78
CA VAL A 82 16.44 8.81 1.61
C VAL A 82 15.41 8.44 2.67
N ARG A 83 15.25 7.13 2.89
CA ARG A 83 14.52 6.60 4.04
C ARG A 83 15.20 5.34 4.58
N LEU A 84 14.89 5.04 5.84
CA LEU A 84 15.31 3.83 6.52
C LEU A 84 14.08 2.94 6.72
N ASN A 85 14.08 1.77 6.09
CA ASN A 85 13.04 0.77 6.30
C ASN A 85 13.54 -0.25 7.33
N SER A 86 12.69 -0.56 8.32
CA SER A 86 12.96 -1.65 9.26
C SER A 86 12.47 -2.98 8.65
N GLU A 87 13.37 -3.92 8.45
CA GLU A 87 13.06 -5.30 8.05
C GLU A 87 13.57 -6.25 9.13
N GLY A 88 12.67 -6.65 10.03
CA GLY A 88 13.02 -7.38 11.25
C GLY A 88 13.92 -6.54 12.15
N THR A 89 15.09 -7.06 12.50
CA THR A 89 16.10 -6.38 13.30
C THR A 89 17.07 -5.53 12.47
N THR A 90 16.94 -5.54 11.15
CA THR A 90 17.86 -4.84 10.24
C THR A 90 17.23 -3.56 9.70
N ARG A 91 18.00 -2.47 9.64
CA ARG A 91 17.60 -1.23 8.98
C ARG A 91 18.21 -1.18 7.59
N LYS A 92 17.38 -1.13 6.55
CA LYS A 92 17.81 -1.01 5.16
C LYS A 92 17.63 0.41 4.66
N VAL A 93 18.69 0.96 4.08
CA VAL A 93 18.65 2.27 3.41
C VAL A 93 17.98 2.10 2.05
N ARG A 94 17.02 2.98 1.74
CA ARG A 94 16.37 3.07 0.43
C ARG A 94 16.60 4.48 -0.11
N ILE A 95 17.02 4.56 -1.36
CA ILE A 95 17.17 5.82 -2.09
C ILE A 95 15.96 6.00 -2.99
N GLY A 96 15.32 7.15 -2.90
CA GLY A 96 14.17 7.51 -3.72
C GLY A 96 14.54 8.56 -4.76
N THR A 97 13.77 8.59 -5.84
CA THR A 97 13.83 9.67 -6.84
C THR A 97 12.46 10.30 -6.91
N GLU A 98 12.36 11.53 -6.44
CA GLU A 98 11.15 12.34 -6.56
C GLU A 98 11.29 13.25 -7.77
N ALA A 99 10.23 13.36 -8.58
CA ALA A 99 10.19 14.18 -9.78
C ALA A 99 8.84 14.89 -9.89
N PHE A 100 8.79 16.01 -10.61
CA PHE A 100 7.56 16.79 -10.75
C PHE A 100 6.39 15.94 -11.30
N ALA A 101 5.26 15.98 -10.60
CA ALA A 101 4.03 15.24 -10.91
C ALA A 101 4.19 13.71 -10.99
N ARG A 102 5.14 13.14 -10.24
CA ARG A 102 5.33 11.69 -10.09
C ARG A 102 5.52 11.31 -8.63
N GLU A 103 5.04 10.13 -8.26
CA GLU A 103 5.34 9.55 -6.96
C GLU A 103 6.83 9.23 -6.84
N THR A 104 7.37 9.30 -5.62
CA THR A 104 8.77 8.93 -5.36
C THR A 104 9.01 7.44 -5.63
N GLU A 105 9.89 7.13 -6.57
CA GLU A 105 10.29 5.76 -6.86
C GLU A 105 11.45 5.33 -5.95
N TRP A 106 11.33 4.20 -5.25
CA TRP A 106 12.29 3.76 -4.22
C TRP A 106 13.12 2.54 -4.62
N PHE A 107 14.44 2.68 -4.53
CA PHE A 107 15.45 1.68 -4.87
C PHE A 107 16.25 1.27 -3.63
N PRO A 108 16.63 -0.01 -3.50
CA PRO A 108 17.61 -0.39 -2.49
C PRO A 108 18.94 0.29 -2.80
N LEU A 109 19.75 0.54 -1.77
CA LEU A 109 21.04 1.22 -1.95
C LEU A 109 21.95 0.45 -2.93
N ASP A 110 21.86 -0.87 -2.98
CA ASP A 110 22.66 -1.70 -3.89
C ASP A 110 22.31 -1.51 -5.37
N ASP A 111 21.07 -1.09 -5.69
CA ASP A 111 20.62 -0.76 -7.06
C ASP A 111 20.96 0.69 -7.45
N CYS A 112 21.69 1.41 -6.59
CA CYS A 112 22.19 2.75 -6.87
C CYS A 112 23.64 2.68 -7.33
N GLU A 113 24.00 3.61 -8.21
CA GLU A 113 25.35 3.74 -8.74
C GLU A 113 25.88 5.15 -8.47
N MET A 114 27.19 5.28 -8.28
CA MET A 114 27.84 6.58 -8.24
C MET A 114 28.39 6.87 -9.63
N THR A 115 27.92 7.95 -10.26
CA THR A 115 28.31 8.33 -11.61
C THR A 115 29.09 9.64 -11.58
N GLU A 116 29.64 10.06 -12.72
CA GLU A 116 30.23 11.39 -12.86
C GLU A 116 29.26 12.53 -12.56
N ARG A 117 27.94 12.29 -12.61
CA ARG A 117 26.91 13.28 -12.28
C ARG A 117 26.49 13.27 -10.82
N GLY A 118 27.00 12.33 -10.03
CA GLY A 118 26.55 12.08 -8.66
C GLY A 118 25.80 10.76 -8.54
N LEU A 119 24.98 10.66 -7.50
CA LEU A 119 24.19 9.48 -7.16
C LEU A 119 23.16 9.21 -8.27
N SER A 120 23.22 8.04 -8.89
CA SER A 120 22.28 7.64 -9.93
C SER A 120 21.40 6.50 -9.44
N THR A 121 20.11 6.62 -9.74
CA THR A 121 19.13 5.53 -9.63
C THR A 121 18.58 5.20 -11.01
N LEU A 122 17.98 4.03 -11.19
CA LEU A 122 17.30 3.68 -12.44
C LEU A 122 16.24 4.72 -12.86
N ALA A 123 15.60 5.40 -11.91
CA ALA A 123 14.66 6.48 -12.22
C ALA A 123 15.37 7.74 -12.74
N VAL A 124 16.50 8.12 -12.13
CA VAL A 124 17.34 9.23 -12.60
C VAL A 124 17.85 8.93 -14.01
N GLU A 125 18.34 7.74 -14.28
CA GLU A 125 18.78 7.34 -15.61
C GLU A 125 17.67 7.47 -16.65
N ARG A 126 16.44 7.05 -16.33
CA ARG A 126 15.30 7.21 -17.24
C ARG A 126 14.94 8.67 -17.46
N ILE A 127 14.96 9.51 -16.42
CA ILE A 127 14.67 10.95 -16.52
C ILE A 127 15.73 11.62 -17.38
N VAL A 128 17.01 11.41 -17.05
CA VAL A 128 18.16 11.93 -17.78
C VAL A 128 18.14 11.44 -19.22
N ARG A 129 17.90 10.15 -19.46
CA ARG A 129 17.80 9.58 -20.82
C ARG A 129 16.63 10.20 -21.57
N ALA A 130 15.43 10.30 -20.99
CA ALA A 130 14.28 10.91 -21.66
C ALA A 130 14.52 12.37 -22.06
N ARG A 131 15.38 13.09 -21.31
CA ARG A 131 15.75 14.49 -21.58
C ARG A 131 16.98 14.62 -22.50
N SER A 132 17.94 13.70 -22.39
CA SER A 132 19.19 13.70 -23.16
C SER A 132 19.02 13.05 -24.54
N THR A 133 18.10 12.09 -24.65
CA THR A 133 17.62 11.61 -25.94
C THR A 133 16.88 12.79 -26.55
N ARG A 134 17.52 13.48 -27.50
CA ARG A 134 16.83 14.47 -28.35
C ARG A 134 15.48 13.85 -28.73
N PRO A 135 14.35 14.54 -28.55
CA PRO A 135 13.07 14.01 -29.00
C PRO A 135 13.23 13.56 -30.45
N ALA A 136 12.93 12.27 -30.70
CA ALA A 136 12.95 11.71 -32.03
C ALA A 136 12.09 12.59 -32.93
N SER A 137 12.74 13.13 -33.97
CA SER A 137 12.26 14.24 -34.80
C SER A 137 11.99 15.53 -34.03
N ARG A 138 12.98 16.43 -34.10
CA ARG A 138 12.70 17.77 -34.59
C ARG A 138 11.71 17.59 -35.75
N TRP A 139 10.47 18.03 -35.55
CA TRP A 139 9.70 18.61 -36.64
C TRP A 139 10.70 19.39 -37.51
N PRO A 140 10.67 19.21 -38.85
CA PRO A 140 11.65 19.81 -39.72
C PRO A 140 11.82 21.27 -39.29
N THR A 141 13.06 21.68 -39.03
CA THR A 141 13.47 23.08 -39.01
C THR A 141 13.28 23.62 -40.42
N GLY A 142 12.02 23.66 -40.86
CA GLY A 142 11.54 24.15 -42.12
C GLY A 142 10.73 25.38 -41.79
N LYS A 143 11.39 26.53 -41.92
CA LYS A 143 10.83 27.88 -41.79
C LYS A 143 10.40 28.25 -40.37
N ALA A 144 10.59 29.51 -40.01
CA ALA A 144 10.05 30.10 -38.78
C ALA A 144 8.56 29.73 -38.69
N ARG A 145 8.23 28.77 -37.82
CA ARG A 145 6.83 28.41 -37.58
C ARG A 145 6.23 29.65 -36.95
N LYS A 146 5.39 30.36 -37.73
CA LYS A 146 4.61 31.50 -37.24
C LYS A 146 4.08 31.09 -35.86
N ALA A 147 4.37 31.91 -34.86
CA ALA A 147 3.81 31.72 -33.53
C ALA A 147 2.31 31.40 -33.69
N PRO A 148 1.77 30.40 -32.98
CA PRO A 148 0.35 30.08 -33.09
C PRO A 148 -0.41 31.39 -32.87
N GLY A 149 -1.33 31.68 -33.78
CA GLY A 149 -2.12 32.91 -33.74
C GLY A 149 -2.77 33.07 -32.38
N THR A 150 -3.01 34.32 -31.99
CA THR A 150 -3.66 34.68 -30.70
C THR A 150 -4.93 33.85 -30.46
N GLU A 151 -5.71 33.62 -31.52
CA GLU A 151 -6.89 32.76 -31.54
C GLU A 151 -6.65 31.31 -31.09
N ALA A 152 -5.62 30.67 -31.65
CA ALA A 152 -5.31 29.27 -31.31
C ALA A 152 -4.79 29.15 -29.87
N ARG A 153 -4.10 30.18 -29.37
CA ARG A 153 -3.67 30.24 -27.96
C ARG A 153 -4.88 30.37 -27.04
N ALA A 154 -5.84 31.25 -27.37
CA ALA A 154 -7.07 31.41 -26.60
C ALA A 154 -7.84 30.09 -26.45
N GLN A 155 -8.01 29.34 -27.55
CA GLN A 155 -8.70 28.04 -27.52
C GLN A 155 -7.97 26.99 -26.65
N VAL A 156 -6.63 26.98 -26.63
CA VAL A 156 -5.86 26.09 -25.75
C VAL A 156 -6.04 26.48 -24.28
N VAL A 157 -6.06 27.78 -23.97
CA VAL A 157 -6.23 28.30 -22.62
C VAL A 157 -7.64 28.01 -22.10
N LEU A 158 -8.68 28.20 -22.92
CA LEU A 158 -10.06 27.82 -22.60
C LEU A 158 -10.20 26.33 -22.28
N ARG A 159 -9.58 25.45 -23.09
CA ARG A 159 -9.60 24.00 -22.82
C ARG A 159 -8.90 23.66 -21.49
N ARG A 160 -7.75 24.27 -21.22
CA ARG A 160 -7.03 24.10 -19.95
C ARG A 160 -7.85 24.58 -18.75
N LEU A 161 -8.60 25.69 -18.90
CA LEU A 161 -9.50 26.18 -17.85
C LEU A 161 -10.63 25.18 -17.58
N ALA A 162 -11.28 24.68 -18.64
CA ALA A 162 -12.33 23.68 -18.51
C ALA A 162 -11.83 22.38 -17.86
N ASP A 163 -10.65 21.90 -18.25
CA ASP A 163 -10.02 20.73 -17.64
C ASP A 163 -9.68 20.98 -16.16
N ALA A 164 -9.19 22.17 -15.82
CA ALA A 164 -8.86 22.56 -14.44
C ALA A 164 -10.09 22.63 -13.53
N LEU A 165 -11.20 23.18 -14.04
CA LEU A 165 -12.49 23.20 -13.34
C LEU A 165 -13.01 21.78 -13.12
N LYS A 166 -12.90 20.91 -14.13
CA LYS A 166 -13.34 19.50 -14.05
C LYS A 166 -12.58 18.67 -13.02
N VAL A 167 -11.27 18.90 -12.86
CA VAL A 167 -10.46 18.24 -11.81
C VAL A 167 -10.42 19.03 -10.49
N GLU A 168 -11.20 20.11 -10.41
CA GLU A 168 -11.37 20.98 -9.26
C GLU A 168 -10.08 21.60 -8.69
N SER A 169 -9.11 21.92 -9.56
CA SER A 169 -7.79 22.44 -9.15
C SER A 169 -7.76 23.97 -9.07
N VAL A 170 -7.96 24.52 -7.87
CA VAL A 170 -7.96 25.98 -7.59
C VAL A 170 -6.67 26.67 -8.07
N VAL A 171 -5.51 26.07 -7.80
CA VAL A 171 -4.20 26.63 -8.20
C VAL A 171 -4.07 26.72 -9.73
N VAL A 172 -4.53 25.71 -10.46
CA VAL A 172 -4.46 25.73 -11.93
C VAL A 172 -5.46 26.72 -12.51
N VAL A 173 -6.67 26.81 -11.94
CA VAL A 173 -7.66 27.82 -12.34
C VAL A 173 -7.09 29.22 -12.19
N ASN A 174 -6.57 29.59 -11.02
CA ASN A 174 -5.97 30.91 -10.79
C ASN A 174 -4.82 31.23 -11.75
N ARG A 175 -3.95 30.26 -12.02
CA ARG A 175 -2.87 30.42 -13.00
C ARG A 175 -3.41 30.68 -14.41
N VAL A 176 -4.40 29.90 -14.84
CA VAL A 176 -4.99 30.02 -16.17
C VAL A 176 -5.73 31.36 -16.32
N LEU A 177 -6.41 31.84 -15.28
CA LEU A 177 -6.99 33.18 -15.26
C LEU A 177 -5.93 34.28 -15.43
N GLY A 178 -4.77 34.14 -14.80
CA GLY A 178 -3.63 35.04 -15.02
C GLY A 178 -3.10 34.98 -16.47
N GLU A 179 -3.07 33.80 -17.09
CA GLU A 179 -2.71 33.63 -18.51
C GLU A 179 -3.73 34.33 -19.44
N ILE A 180 -5.03 34.23 -19.14
CA ILE A 180 -6.10 34.92 -19.89
C ILE A 180 -5.96 36.43 -19.77
N ALA A 181 -5.73 36.95 -18.56
CA ALA A 181 -5.60 38.39 -18.32
C ALA A 181 -4.41 39.03 -19.06
N ALA A 182 -3.34 38.25 -19.30
CA ALA A 182 -2.16 38.71 -20.03
C ALA A 182 -2.33 38.68 -21.57
N MET A 183 -3.39 38.05 -22.10
CA MET A 183 -3.62 37.96 -23.53
C MET A 183 -4.24 39.26 -24.07
N THR A 184 -3.67 39.77 -25.16
CA THR A 184 -4.14 40.98 -25.85
C THR A 184 -4.24 40.75 -27.36
N GLY A 185 -4.96 41.62 -28.08
CA GLY A 185 -5.05 41.58 -29.54
C GLY A 185 -5.91 40.44 -30.09
N MET A 186 -6.99 40.09 -29.40
CA MET A 186 -7.93 39.05 -29.81
C MET A 186 -9.14 39.64 -30.54
N GLY A 187 -9.80 38.83 -31.37
CA GLY A 187 -11.07 39.21 -31.98
C GLY A 187 -12.16 39.41 -30.92
N GLN A 188 -13.16 40.24 -31.23
CA GLN A 188 -14.24 40.58 -30.29
C GLN A 188 -15.02 39.34 -29.82
N GLN A 189 -15.23 38.36 -30.72
CA GLN A 189 -15.91 37.10 -30.36
C GLN A 189 -15.10 36.28 -29.34
N THR A 190 -13.81 36.09 -29.60
CA THR A 190 -12.89 35.35 -28.73
C THR A 190 -12.74 36.02 -27.37
N GLN A 191 -12.71 37.35 -27.35
CA GLN A 191 -12.70 38.12 -26.11
C GLN A 191 -13.96 37.84 -25.30
N ALA A 192 -15.14 37.88 -25.92
CA ALA A 192 -16.40 37.58 -25.24
C ALA A 192 -16.46 36.13 -24.69
N GLU A 193 -15.91 35.16 -25.42
CA GLU A 193 -15.80 33.76 -24.94
C GLU A 193 -14.88 33.65 -23.72
N LEU A 194 -13.73 34.33 -23.73
CA LEU A 194 -12.80 34.37 -22.59
C LEU A 194 -13.42 35.07 -21.38
N ASP A 195 -14.09 36.20 -21.58
CA ASP A 195 -14.75 36.96 -20.50
C ASP A 195 -15.85 36.11 -19.83
N ALA A 196 -16.64 35.37 -20.63
CA ALA A 196 -17.65 34.44 -20.12
C ALA A 196 -17.01 33.30 -19.29
N ALA A 197 -15.93 32.71 -19.78
CA ALA A 197 -15.21 31.64 -19.09
C ALA A 197 -14.53 32.13 -17.80
N VAL A 198 -13.99 33.34 -17.79
CA VAL A 198 -13.45 34.01 -16.60
C VAL A 198 -14.56 34.24 -15.56
N ALA A 199 -15.72 34.73 -15.98
CA ALA A 199 -16.86 34.94 -15.09
C ALA A 199 -17.37 33.62 -14.47
N GLU A 200 -17.40 32.52 -15.25
CA GLU A 200 -17.73 31.19 -14.74
C GLU A 200 -16.69 30.68 -13.73
N ALA A 201 -15.42 30.79 -14.05
CA ALA A 201 -14.34 30.37 -13.17
C ALA A 201 -14.33 31.17 -11.85
N ASN A 202 -14.63 32.47 -11.88
CA ASN A 202 -14.73 33.30 -10.68
C ASN A 202 -15.90 32.85 -9.78
N ARG A 203 -17.09 32.60 -10.33
CA ARG A 203 -18.22 32.03 -9.57
C ARG A 203 -17.86 30.68 -8.94
N TRP A 204 -17.14 29.85 -9.69
CA TRP A 204 -16.65 28.57 -9.18
C TRP A 204 -15.67 28.76 -8.02
N LEU A 205 -14.72 29.69 -8.13
CA LEU A 205 -13.76 30.03 -7.06
C LEU A 205 -14.47 30.55 -5.80
N GLU A 206 -15.48 31.41 -5.95
CA GLU A 206 -16.30 31.90 -4.85
C GLU A 206 -17.02 30.75 -4.12
N GLY A 207 -17.63 29.82 -4.86
CA GLY A 207 -18.26 28.64 -4.28
C GLY A 207 -17.26 27.74 -3.55
N ARG A 208 -16.04 27.58 -4.07
CA ARG A 208 -14.97 26.84 -3.37
C ARG A 208 -14.50 27.56 -2.11
N ALA A 209 -14.40 28.88 -2.14
CA ALA A 209 -14.06 29.68 -0.98
C ALA A 209 -15.13 29.61 0.12
N GLU A 210 -16.41 29.51 -0.23
CA GLU A 210 -17.50 29.27 0.72
C GLU A 210 -17.40 27.90 1.39
N VAL A 211 -17.25 26.82 0.60
CA VAL A 211 -17.06 25.46 1.13
C VAL A 211 -15.83 25.38 2.04
N ARG A 212 -14.75 26.07 1.66
CA ARG A 212 -13.54 26.18 2.48
C ARG A 212 -13.82 26.87 3.81
N ARG A 213 -14.50 28.03 3.79
CA ARG A 213 -14.91 28.75 5.01
C ARG A 213 -15.77 27.87 5.92
N ASP A 214 -16.72 27.10 5.38
CA ASP A 214 -17.51 26.13 6.16
C ASP A 214 -16.63 25.09 6.85
N PHE A 215 -15.64 24.49 6.14
CA PHE A 215 -14.75 23.51 6.76
C PHE A 215 -13.95 24.08 7.92
N PHE A 216 -13.41 25.29 7.77
CA PHE A 216 -12.65 25.94 8.84
C PHE A 216 -13.55 26.35 10.01
N ALA A 217 -14.74 26.89 9.76
CA ALA A 217 -15.70 27.21 10.82
C ALA A 217 -16.09 25.97 11.64
N ARG A 218 -16.33 24.83 10.96
CA ARG A 218 -16.65 23.56 11.62
C ARG A 218 -15.45 22.96 12.36
N LEU A 219 -14.24 23.15 11.84
CA LEU A 219 -13.02 22.72 12.51
C LEU A 219 -12.82 23.51 13.80
N ASP A 220 -12.99 24.83 13.74
CA ASP A 220 -12.91 25.71 14.91
C ASP A 220 -13.97 25.36 15.97
N GLU A 221 -15.24 25.17 15.57
CA GLU A 221 -16.30 24.69 16.48
C GLU A 221 -15.94 23.34 17.10
N ALA A 222 -15.40 22.40 16.32
CA ALA A 222 -15.01 21.10 16.82
C ALA A 222 -13.86 21.18 17.84
N VAL A 223 -12.89 22.09 17.62
CA VAL A 223 -11.80 22.38 18.57
C VAL A 223 -12.35 22.97 19.86
N ALA A 224 -13.19 24.01 19.76
CA ALA A 224 -13.83 24.65 20.90
C ALA A 224 -14.65 23.65 21.74
N ALA A 225 -15.39 22.76 21.06
CA ALA A 225 -16.19 21.71 21.70
C ALA A 225 -15.39 20.44 22.07
N ARG A 226 -14.07 20.41 21.83
CA ARG A 226 -13.18 19.27 22.10
C ARG A 226 -13.66 17.94 21.48
N ARG A 227 -14.27 17.99 20.29
CA ARG A 227 -14.82 16.83 19.57
C ARG A 227 -13.73 16.11 18.77
N THR A 228 -12.85 15.37 19.45
CA THR A 228 -11.64 14.71 18.89
C THR A 228 -11.83 14.01 17.55
N LYS A 229 -12.89 13.22 17.39
CA LYS A 229 -13.19 12.52 16.13
C LYS A 229 -13.43 13.49 14.97
N GLN A 230 -14.24 14.52 15.20
CA GLN A 230 -14.55 15.54 14.19
C GLN A 230 -13.31 16.37 13.86
N ILE A 231 -12.50 16.76 14.86
CA ILE A 231 -11.24 17.48 14.66
C ILE A 231 -10.32 16.66 13.75
N ARG A 232 -10.12 15.37 14.04
CA ARG A 232 -9.26 14.49 13.22
C ARG A 232 -9.72 14.42 11.77
N GLU A 233 -11.01 14.22 11.53
CA GLU A 233 -11.60 14.11 10.19
C GLU A 233 -11.52 15.44 9.41
N LEU A 234 -11.89 16.55 10.05
CA LEU A 234 -11.88 17.88 9.44
C LEU A 234 -10.45 18.38 9.19
N LEU A 235 -9.53 18.20 10.15
CA LEU A 235 -8.13 18.58 10.01
C LEU A 235 -7.47 17.83 8.85
N ALA A 236 -7.72 16.52 8.71
CA ALA A 236 -7.22 15.74 7.57
C ALA A 236 -7.76 16.28 6.23
N ARG A 237 -9.04 16.65 6.18
CA ARG A 237 -9.67 17.20 4.97
C ARG A 237 -9.10 18.58 4.62
N VAL A 238 -8.99 19.47 5.61
CA VAL A 238 -8.41 20.82 5.47
C VAL A 238 -6.95 20.76 5.04
N ASN A 239 -6.16 19.84 5.59
CA ASN A 239 -4.78 19.60 5.16
C ASN A 239 -4.71 19.13 3.70
N ALA A 240 -5.64 18.28 3.26
CA ALA A 240 -5.65 17.81 1.88
C ALA A 240 -6.07 18.89 0.87
N THR A 241 -6.97 19.81 1.24
CA THR A 241 -7.53 20.78 0.29
C THR A 241 -6.86 22.15 0.31
N ALA A 242 -6.28 22.56 1.44
CA ALA A 242 -5.97 23.96 1.70
C ALA A 242 -4.59 24.17 2.35
N SER A 243 -3.68 23.19 2.35
CA SER A 243 -2.41 23.33 3.08
C SER A 243 -1.48 24.42 2.55
N HIS A 244 -1.57 24.78 1.26
CA HIS A 244 -0.57 25.64 0.60
C HIS A 244 -0.98 27.10 0.46
N ASP A 245 -2.25 27.42 0.74
CA ASP A 245 -2.86 28.72 0.48
C ASP A 245 -3.77 29.17 1.62
N ARG A 246 -3.42 28.82 2.86
CA ARG A 246 -4.15 29.29 4.06
C ARG A 246 -4.02 30.78 4.22
N THR A 247 -5.14 31.40 4.58
CA THR A 247 -5.11 32.73 5.21
C THR A 247 -4.54 32.58 6.63
N ASP A 248 -4.03 33.67 7.20
CA ASP A 248 -3.48 33.67 8.56
C ASP A 248 -4.52 33.15 9.59
N THR A 249 -5.79 33.54 9.42
CA THR A 249 -6.89 33.08 10.30
C THR A 249 -7.13 31.58 10.19
N GLU A 250 -7.06 31.02 8.98
CA GLU A 250 -7.22 29.58 8.75
C GLU A 250 -6.03 28.80 9.30
N ASP A 251 -4.82 29.35 9.19
CA ASP A 251 -3.62 28.73 9.73
C ASP A 251 -3.67 28.65 11.26
N VAL A 252 -4.10 29.73 11.94
CA VAL A 252 -4.32 29.73 13.40
C VAL A 252 -5.29 28.62 13.82
N ILE A 253 -6.41 28.43 13.12
CA ILE A 253 -7.39 27.37 13.41
C ILE A 253 -6.75 25.98 13.20
N ALA A 254 -6.02 25.79 12.09
CA ALA A 254 -5.39 24.51 11.77
C ALA A 254 -4.27 24.15 12.78
N VAL A 255 -3.47 25.12 13.21
CA VAL A 255 -2.43 24.96 14.24
C VAL A 255 -3.09 24.61 15.57
N ALA A 256 -4.11 25.35 16.00
CA ALA A 256 -4.83 25.04 17.25
C ALA A 256 -5.43 23.63 17.25
N ALA A 257 -6.00 23.19 16.11
CA ALA A 257 -6.48 21.83 15.93
C ALA A 257 -5.35 20.78 16.01
N ALA A 258 -4.21 21.05 15.36
CA ALA A 258 -3.05 20.16 15.37
C ALA A 258 -2.43 20.03 16.77
N ASP A 259 -2.28 21.15 17.49
CA ASP A 259 -1.78 21.18 18.86
C ASP A 259 -2.70 20.41 19.81
N TYR A 260 -4.01 20.63 19.68
CA TYR A 260 -5.00 19.86 20.44
C TYR A 260 -4.88 18.36 20.18
N MET A 261 -4.76 17.95 18.91
CA MET A 261 -4.61 16.53 18.55
C MET A 261 -3.28 15.94 19.06
N THR A 262 -2.20 16.72 19.04
CA THR A 262 -0.90 16.31 19.58
C THR A 262 -0.97 16.11 21.08
N ALA A 263 -1.56 17.05 21.83
CA ALA A 263 -1.78 16.90 23.26
C ALA A 263 -2.69 15.70 23.57
N PHE A 264 -3.81 15.56 22.86
CA PHE A 264 -4.76 14.45 23.05
C PHE A 264 -4.10 13.07 22.81
N THR A 265 -3.31 12.93 21.74
CA THR A 265 -2.59 11.68 21.42
C THR A 265 -1.52 11.38 22.45
N ALA A 266 -0.78 12.37 22.93
CA ALA A 266 0.20 12.21 24.00
C ALA A 266 -0.44 11.77 25.32
N GLU A 267 -1.55 12.39 25.72
CA GLU A 267 -2.30 11.95 26.91
C GLU A 267 -2.86 10.54 26.75
N ALA A 268 -3.36 10.19 25.57
CA ALA A 268 -3.85 8.84 25.29
C ALA A 268 -2.74 7.80 25.42
N TYR A 269 -1.54 8.12 24.91
CA TYR A 269 -0.36 7.28 25.06
C TYR A 269 0.05 7.10 26.53
N GLU A 270 0.10 8.17 27.31
CA GLU A 270 0.37 8.08 28.75
C GLU A 270 -0.70 7.27 29.51
N ARG A 271 -1.98 7.39 29.13
CA ARG A 271 -3.04 6.52 29.65
C ARG A 271 -2.78 5.05 29.35
N VAL A 272 -2.37 4.71 28.12
CA VAL A 272 -1.99 3.32 27.77
C VAL A 272 -0.88 2.83 28.67
N ARG A 273 0.19 3.63 28.81
CA ARG A 273 1.35 3.26 29.63
C ARG A 273 0.95 3.00 31.08
N ASN A 274 0.19 3.92 31.68
CA ASN A 274 -0.29 3.79 33.05
C ASN A 274 -1.18 2.55 33.25
N ILE A 275 -2.10 2.24 32.32
CA ILE A 275 -2.94 1.05 32.40
C ILE A 275 -2.11 -0.23 32.26
N LEU A 276 -1.15 -0.26 31.32
CA LEU A 276 -0.28 -1.41 31.14
C LEU A 276 0.64 -1.65 32.35
N ASP A 277 1.11 -0.58 32.99
CA ASP A 277 1.94 -0.67 34.19
C ASP A 277 1.13 -1.09 35.43
N ASP A 278 -0.13 -0.66 35.55
CA ASP A 278 -1.06 -1.19 36.55
C ASP A 278 -1.34 -2.69 36.32
N LEU A 279 -1.71 -3.09 35.09
CA LEU A 279 -1.89 -4.51 34.73
C LEU A 279 -0.64 -5.34 35.05
N SER A 280 0.56 -4.82 34.76
CA SER A 280 1.82 -5.49 35.09
C SER A 280 2.04 -5.66 36.60
N ARG A 281 1.62 -4.70 37.43
CA ARG A 281 1.78 -4.76 38.89
C ARG A 281 0.71 -5.61 39.57
N THR A 282 -0.56 -5.42 39.22
CA THR A 282 -1.70 -5.98 39.95
C THR A 282 -2.39 -7.14 39.22
N GLY A 283 -2.13 -7.33 37.93
CA GLY A 283 -2.88 -8.23 37.06
C GLY A 283 -2.85 -9.72 37.42
N ARG A 284 -1.95 -10.18 38.32
CA ARG A 284 -2.01 -11.55 38.84
C ARG A 284 -3.13 -11.78 39.86
N HIS A 285 -3.61 -10.70 40.49
CA HIS A 285 -4.59 -10.74 41.58
C HIS A 285 -5.93 -10.11 41.18
N LEU A 286 -6.01 -9.48 40.01
CA LEU A 286 -7.24 -8.90 39.49
C LEU A 286 -8.26 -9.99 39.13
N GLN A 287 -9.53 -9.74 39.49
CA GLN A 287 -10.65 -10.54 39.01
C GLN A 287 -10.74 -10.47 37.48
N PRO A 288 -11.15 -11.56 36.79
CA PRO A 288 -11.20 -11.60 35.31
C PRO A 288 -12.00 -10.47 34.67
N ALA A 289 -13.12 -10.06 35.28
CA ALA A 289 -13.95 -8.96 34.78
C ALA A 289 -13.22 -7.59 34.84
N SER A 290 -12.54 -7.31 35.96
CA SER A 290 -11.75 -6.08 36.12
C SER A 290 -10.56 -6.03 35.17
N MET A 291 -9.88 -7.17 34.98
CA MET A 291 -8.80 -7.29 34.00
C MET A 291 -9.32 -7.00 32.59
N ARG A 292 -10.44 -7.60 32.19
CA ARG A 292 -11.07 -7.35 30.88
C ARG A 292 -11.39 -5.87 30.68
N SER A 293 -11.99 -5.22 31.67
CA SER A 293 -12.31 -3.78 31.61
C SER A 293 -11.06 -2.90 31.42
N LEU A 294 -9.97 -3.18 32.16
CA LEU A 294 -8.72 -2.44 31.99
C LEU A 294 -8.09 -2.66 30.62
N VAL A 295 -8.11 -3.90 30.11
CA VAL A 295 -7.58 -4.20 28.77
C VAL A 295 -8.40 -3.51 27.68
N GLU A 296 -9.72 -3.47 27.79
CA GLU A 296 -10.57 -2.71 26.87
C GLU A 296 -10.28 -1.21 26.90
N LYS A 297 -10.06 -0.63 28.10
CA LYS A 297 -9.63 0.77 28.24
C LYS A 297 -8.27 1.01 27.57
N ALA A 298 -7.31 0.11 27.74
CA ALA A 298 -6.01 0.18 27.09
C ALA A 298 -6.13 0.13 25.55
N ILE A 299 -6.99 -0.75 25.02
CA ILE A 299 -7.24 -0.84 23.56
C ILE A 299 -7.82 0.47 23.02
N ARG A 300 -8.81 1.05 23.70
CA ARG A 300 -9.41 2.33 23.28
C ARG A 300 -8.38 3.46 23.32
N ALA A 301 -7.63 3.58 24.41
CA ALA A 301 -6.58 4.59 24.53
C ALA A 301 -5.46 4.39 23.50
N ALA A 302 -5.13 3.16 23.14
CA ALA A 302 -4.15 2.86 22.09
C ALA A 302 -4.66 3.25 20.70
N ALA A 303 -5.96 3.05 20.42
CA ALA A 303 -6.56 3.53 19.17
C ALA A 303 -6.52 5.07 19.08
N ASP A 304 -6.71 5.76 20.21
CA ASP A 304 -6.60 7.21 20.28
C ASP A 304 -5.16 7.73 20.14
N ALA A 305 -4.17 7.00 20.67
CA ALA A 305 -2.75 7.35 20.59
C ALA A 305 -2.14 7.19 19.18
N GLY A 306 -2.76 6.36 18.33
CA GLY A 306 -2.38 6.24 16.92
C GLY A 306 -0.91 5.85 16.71
N SER A 307 -0.16 6.68 15.97
CA SER A 307 1.23 6.41 15.60
C SER A 307 2.25 6.49 16.74
N LEU A 308 1.88 7.02 17.91
CA LEU A 308 2.74 7.00 19.09
C LEU A 308 2.85 5.58 19.70
N MET A 309 1.98 4.66 19.30
CA MET A 309 2.03 3.27 19.71
C MET A 309 3.21 2.54 19.05
N GLY A 310 4.26 2.27 19.84
CA GLY A 310 5.36 1.42 19.43
C GLY A 310 5.02 -0.07 19.45
N ASP A 311 5.89 -0.87 18.84
CA ASP A 311 5.76 -2.34 18.80
C ASP A 311 5.73 -2.95 20.21
N ARG A 312 6.47 -2.35 21.15
CA ARG A 312 6.56 -2.83 22.53
C ARG A 312 5.20 -2.76 23.23
N GLU A 313 4.52 -1.62 23.15
CA GLU A 313 3.20 -1.41 23.77
C GLU A 313 2.15 -2.27 23.07
N ALA A 314 2.22 -2.39 21.74
CA ALA A 314 1.34 -3.28 20.97
C ALA A 314 1.46 -4.75 21.41
N ILE A 315 2.68 -5.26 21.61
CA ILE A 315 2.94 -6.61 22.12
C ILE A 315 2.40 -6.77 23.55
N ARG A 316 2.61 -5.78 24.43
CA ARG A 316 2.04 -5.81 25.80
C ARG A 316 0.51 -5.87 25.78
N ILE A 317 -0.14 -5.07 24.95
CA ILE A 317 -1.60 -5.10 24.79
C ILE A 317 -2.05 -6.47 24.28
N ALA A 318 -1.38 -7.04 23.27
CA ALA A 318 -1.72 -8.36 22.72
C ALA A 318 -1.63 -9.46 23.78
N TYR A 319 -0.57 -9.46 24.60
CA TYR A 319 -0.40 -10.38 25.73
C TYR A 319 -1.58 -10.27 26.73
N TRP A 320 -1.95 -9.06 27.13
CA TRP A 320 -3.04 -8.86 28.08
C TRP A 320 -4.42 -9.17 27.47
N LYS A 321 -4.62 -8.95 26.17
CA LYS A 321 -5.83 -9.37 25.44
C LYS A 321 -6.03 -10.87 25.49
N GLU A 322 -4.97 -11.64 25.27
CA GLU A 322 -5.01 -13.10 25.35
C GLU A 322 -5.35 -13.54 26.77
N ARG A 323 -4.67 -12.98 27.76
CA ARG A 323 -4.89 -13.30 29.18
C ARG A 323 -6.29 -12.93 29.70
N ALA A 324 -6.88 -11.84 29.21
CA ALA A 324 -8.24 -11.43 29.54
C ALA A 324 -9.33 -12.24 28.78
N GLY A 325 -8.93 -13.18 27.91
CA GLY A 325 -9.84 -13.96 27.08
C GLY A 325 -10.53 -13.14 26.00
N LEU A 326 -10.01 -11.95 25.64
CA LEU A 326 -10.59 -11.06 24.62
C LEU A 326 -10.29 -11.51 23.19
N ASN A 327 -9.33 -12.43 23.00
CA ASN A 327 -9.02 -13.03 21.70
C ASN A 327 -9.82 -14.31 21.43
N GLN A 328 -10.54 -14.84 22.42
CA GLN A 328 -11.43 -15.98 22.16
C GLN A 328 -12.67 -15.44 21.44
N PRO A 329 -12.97 -15.91 20.22
CA PRO A 329 -14.28 -15.66 19.65
C PRO A 329 -15.28 -16.14 20.69
N THR A 330 -16.18 -15.26 21.15
CA THR A 330 -17.23 -15.59 22.11
C THR A 330 -18.04 -16.72 21.50
N SER A 331 -17.62 -17.95 21.80
CA SER A 331 -18.30 -19.16 21.44
C SER A 331 -19.47 -19.21 22.40
N HIS A 332 -20.52 -18.48 22.05
CA HIS A 332 -21.86 -18.71 22.57
C HIS A 332 -22.31 -20.08 22.06
N TYR A 333 -21.72 -21.15 22.61
CA TYR A 333 -22.43 -22.40 22.69
C TYR A 333 -23.42 -22.24 23.84
N PRO A 334 -24.74 -22.16 23.57
CA PRO A 334 -25.71 -22.18 24.64
C PRO A 334 -25.53 -23.47 25.46
N ALA A 335 -25.71 -23.35 26.77
CA ALA A 335 -25.62 -24.44 27.71
C ALA A 335 -26.42 -25.64 27.19
N ARG A 336 -25.69 -26.75 27.01
CA ARG A 336 -26.16 -28.02 26.49
C ARG A 336 -27.14 -28.63 27.50
N THR A 337 -28.42 -28.28 27.39
CA THR A 337 -29.51 -29.12 27.90
C THR A 337 -29.49 -30.43 27.14
N ALA A 338 -29.71 -31.52 27.88
CA ALA A 338 -29.66 -32.88 27.39
C ALA A 338 -30.62 -33.13 26.20
N ARG A 339 -30.15 -34.00 25.29
CA ARG A 339 -30.95 -34.89 24.42
C ARG A 339 -31.61 -34.28 23.16
N ALA A 340 -31.03 -34.57 22.00
CA ALA A 340 -31.66 -35.27 20.87
C ALA A 340 -30.61 -35.46 19.76
N ALA A 341 -30.61 -36.62 19.10
CA ALA A 341 -29.75 -36.91 17.97
C ALA A 341 -30.02 -35.92 16.82
N PRO A 342 -29.00 -35.37 16.15
CA PRO A 342 -29.22 -34.45 15.05
C PRO A 342 -29.59 -35.24 13.80
N SER A 343 -30.77 -34.93 13.26
CA SER A 343 -31.13 -35.17 11.87
C SER A 343 -30.20 -34.39 10.95
N ASP A 344 -29.74 -35.06 9.90
CA ASP A 344 -28.92 -34.55 8.80
C ASP A 344 -29.41 -33.18 8.28
N GLY A 345 -28.75 -32.13 8.78
CA GLY A 345 -28.81 -30.79 8.24
C GLY A 345 -27.46 -30.50 7.59
N GLU A 346 -27.45 -30.56 6.26
CA GLU A 346 -26.33 -30.35 5.35
C GLU A 346 -25.64 -28.99 5.61
N GLN A 347 -24.65 -28.98 6.53
CA GLN A 347 -23.78 -27.83 6.74
C GLN A 347 -22.83 -27.73 5.54
N GLN A 348 -23.04 -26.72 4.69
CA GLN A 348 -22.13 -26.43 3.58
C GLN A 348 -20.70 -26.24 4.12
N PRO A 349 -19.74 -27.10 3.74
CA PRO A 349 -18.37 -27.01 4.20
C PRO A 349 -17.77 -25.67 3.77
N GLY A 350 -17.22 -24.93 4.73
CA GLY A 350 -16.72 -23.57 4.55
C GLY A 350 -15.89 -23.42 3.27
N ARG A 351 -16.33 -22.53 2.38
CA ARG A 351 -15.69 -22.25 1.09
C ARG A 351 -14.22 -21.88 1.31
N ARG A 352 -13.32 -22.83 1.08
CA ARG A 352 -11.87 -22.59 1.08
C ARG A 352 -11.55 -21.49 0.07
N HIS A 353 -11.00 -20.36 0.54
CA HIS A 353 -10.63 -19.24 -0.33
C HIS A 353 -9.81 -19.70 -1.56
N LEU A 354 -10.20 -19.28 -2.77
CA LEU A 354 -9.68 -19.83 -4.02
C LEU A 354 -8.17 -19.62 -4.20
N HIS A 355 -7.62 -18.53 -3.64
CA HIS A 355 -6.19 -18.24 -3.70
C HIS A 355 -5.31 -19.28 -3.00
N LYS A 356 -5.85 -20.06 -2.05
CA LYS A 356 -5.13 -21.18 -1.43
C LYS A 356 -5.08 -22.43 -2.31
N GLN A 357 -5.99 -22.55 -3.28
CA GLN A 357 -6.09 -23.72 -4.18
C GLN A 357 -5.23 -23.56 -5.45
N VAL A 358 -4.79 -22.34 -5.75
CA VAL A 358 -3.99 -22.02 -6.94
C VAL A 358 -2.61 -21.54 -6.52
N ALA A 359 -1.54 -22.21 -6.95
CA ALA A 359 -0.17 -21.79 -6.66
C ALA A 359 0.11 -20.37 -7.20
N ARG A 360 0.82 -19.53 -6.43
CA ARG A 360 1.06 -18.09 -6.69
C ARG A 360 1.52 -17.77 -8.11
N ARG A 361 2.38 -18.60 -8.72
CA ARG A 361 2.85 -18.45 -10.11
C ARG A 361 1.72 -18.47 -11.17
N HIS A 362 0.52 -18.95 -10.82
CA HIS A 362 -0.64 -18.98 -11.72
C HIS A 362 -1.57 -17.78 -11.53
N TRP A 363 -1.41 -16.98 -10.47
CA TRP A 363 -2.31 -15.87 -10.16
C TRP A 363 -2.32 -14.79 -11.25
N ILE A 364 -1.20 -14.64 -11.95
CA ILE A 364 -1.00 -13.59 -12.96
C ILE A 364 -1.08 -14.08 -14.42
N LYS A 365 -1.43 -15.36 -14.65
CA LYS A 365 -1.46 -15.99 -15.98
C LYS A 365 -2.62 -15.56 -16.90
N ARG A 366 -3.61 -14.84 -16.38
CA ARG A 366 -4.76 -14.34 -17.14
C ARG A 366 -5.03 -12.91 -16.75
N SER A 367 -5.72 -12.12 -17.57
CA SER A 367 -6.20 -10.80 -17.15
C SER A 367 -7.27 -10.94 -16.06
N CYS A 368 -7.35 -9.97 -15.16
CA CYS A 368 -8.41 -9.93 -14.15
C CYS A 368 -9.67 -9.29 -14.76
N PRO A 369 -10.84 -9.96 -14.78
CA PRO A 369 -12.06 -9.36 -15.32
C PRO A 369 -12.60 -8.23 -14.43
N ARG A 370 -12.23 -8.19 -13.14
CA ARG A 370 -12.77 -7.23 -12.16
C ARG A 370 -12.03 -5.89 -12.12
N CYS A 371 -10.70 -5.92 -12.17
CA CYS A 371 -9.87 -4.71 -12.13
C CYS A 371 -9.04 -4.48 -13.40
N HIS A 372 -9.23 -5.30 -14.43
CA HIS A 372 -8.53 -5.23 -15.72
C HIS A 372 -6.99 -5.31 -15.65
N ALA A 373 -6.43 -5.77 -14.52
CA ALA A 373 -5.01 -6.07 -14.40
C ALA A 373 -4.58 -7.04 -15.52
N ARG A 374 -3.53 -6.67 -16.28
CA ARG A 374 -3.09 -7.42 -17.46
C ARG A 374 -2.40 -8.72 -17.06
N HIS A 375 -2.15 -9.58 -18.06
CA HIS A 375 -1.27 -10.75 -17.89
C HIS A 375 0.08 -10.29 -17.31
N GLY A 376 0.56 -10.99 -16.28
CA GLY A 376 1.81 -10.65 -15.60
C GLY A 376 1.67 -9.63 -14.46
N GLN A 377 0.53 -8.95 -14.32
CA GLN A 377 0.32 -7.92 -13.29
C GLN A 377 -0.54 -8.42 -12.13
N ASN A 378 -0.28 -7.96 -10.91
CA ASN A 378 -1.13 -8.22 -9.75
C ASN A 378 -2.46 -7.47 -9.85
N CYS A 379 -3.49 -7.95 -9.14
CA CYS A 379 -4.77 -7.25 -9.09
C CYS A 379 -4.62 -5.96 -8.25
N VAL A 380 -5.32 -4.89 -8.62
CA VAL A 380 -5.40 -3.64 -7.84
C VAL A 380 -6.71 -3.56 -7.06
N ILE A 381 -6.75 -2.75 -5.98
CA ILE A 381 -7.93 -2.55 -5.12
C ILE A 381 -9.05 -1.82 -5.85
N ALA A 382 -8.71 -0.85 -6.71
CA ALA A 382 -9.67 -0.10 -7.50
C ALA A 382 -10.33 -0.99 -8.57
N ASN A 383 -11.66 -1.08 -8.55
CA ASN A 383 -12.40 -1.77 -9.59
C ASN A 383 -12.26 -0.97 -10.89
N GLN A 384 -12.11 -1.67 -12.02
CA GLN A 384 -12.19 -1.15 -13.39
C GLN A 384 -11.12 -0.16 -13.90
N THR A 385 -10.17 0.33 -13.10
CA THR A 385 -9.19 1.34 -13.58
C THR A 385 -7.84 0.78 -14.01
N GLY A 386 -7.47 -0.43 -13.58
CA GLY A 386 -6.12 -1.00 -13.79
C GLY A 386 -5.00 -0.21 -13.09
N THR A 387 -5.31 0.93 -12.48
CA THR A 387 -4.43 1.84 -11.76
C THR A 387 -4.95 1.97 -10.33
N GLY A 388 -4.18 1.49 -9.36
CA GLY A 388 -4.55 1.51 -7.95
C GLY A 388 -3.59 0.68 -7.09
N GLU A 389 -3.78 0.73 -5.78
CA GLU A 389 -2.96 -0.02 -4.83
C GLU A 389 -3.02 -1.54 -5.12
N VAL A 390 -1.87 -2.19 -5.11
CA VAL A 390 -1.73 -3.60 -5.45
C VAL A 390 -2.27 -4.48 -4.32
N ARG A 391 -3.20 -5.38 -4.63
CA ARG A 391 -3.69 -6.39 -3.70
C ARG A 391 -2.67 -7.50 -3.50
N ASN A 392 -2.52 -7.93 -2.24
CA ASN A 392 -1.70 -9.10 -1.88
C ASN A 392 -2.31 -10.44 -2.36
N VAL A 393 -3.61 -10.48 -2.59
CA VAL A 393 -4.35 -11.64 -3.12
C VAL A 393 -5.17 -11.24 -4.34
N PRO A 394 -5.16 -12.06 -5.41
CA PRO A 394 -5.92 -11.78 -6.62
C PRO A 394 -7.42 -11.87 -6.34
N HIS A 395 -8.22 -11.23 -7.21
CA HIS A 395 -9.66 -11.41 -7.22
C HIS A 395 -10.02 -12.86 -7.57
N ASP A 396 -11.03 -13.41 -6.89
CA ASP A 396 -11.47 -14.80 -7.06
C ASP A 396 -11.92 -15.09 -8.49
N GLU A 397 -12.52 -14.10 -9.16
CA GLU A 397 -12.95 -14.14 -10.57
C GLU A 397 -11.78 -14.36 -11.54
N ARG A 398 -10.55 -13.99 -11.14
CA ARG A 398 -9.33 -14.28 -11.92
C ARG A 398 -8.88 -15.73 -11.75
N LEU A 399 -9.14 -16.34 -10.59
CA LEU A 399 -8.67 -17.68 -10.23
C LEU A 399 -9.61 -18.80 -10.65
N GLN A 400 -10.92 -18.53 -10.67
CA GLN A 400 -11.94 -19.52 -10.98
C GLN A 400 -11.72 -20.23 -12.33
N PRO A 401 -11.39 -19.54 -13.45
CA PRO A 401 -11.13 -20.23 -14.72
C PRO A 401 -9.92 -21.18 -14.68
N ILE A 402 -8.93 -20.92 -13.82
CA ILE A 402 -7.74 -21.77 -13.68
C ILE A 402 -8.11 -23.08 -12.97
N LEU A 403 -8.99 -23.00 -11.97
CA LEU A 403 -9.49 -24.17 -11.26
C LEU A 403 -10.40 -25.02 -12.14
N GLU A 404 -11.28 -24.37 -12.93
CA GLU A 404 -12.14 -25.06 -13.89
C GLU A 404 -11.32 -25.78 -14.97
N GLU A 405 -10.28 -25.14 -15.52
CA GLU A 405 -9.39 -25.77 -16.50
C GLU A 405 -8.65 -26.98 -15.90
N ARG A 406 -8.20 -26.90 -14.64
CA ARG A 406 -7.58 -28.05 -13.94
C ARG A 406 -8.57 -29.17 -13.71
N LYS A 407 -9.80 -28.85 -13.28
CA LYS A 407 -10.87 -29.84 -13.08
C LYS A 407 -11.25 -30.52 -14.40
N ALA A 408 -11.31 -29.77 -15.50
CA ALA A 408 -11.53 -30.31 -16.83
C ALA A 408 -10.39 -31.23 -17.28
N LYS A 409 -9.13 -30.82 -17.10
CA LYS A 409 -7.95 -31.67 -17.38
C LYS A 409 -7.94 -32.94 -16.54
N GLN A 410 -8.32 -32.85 -15.26
CA GLN A 410 -8.43 -34.01 -14.38
C GLN A 410 -9.52 -34.97 -14.86
N ARG A 411 -10.68 -34.46 -15.31
CA ARG A 411 -11.75 -35.29 -15.90
C ARG A 411 -11.29 -36.01 -17.17
N LEU A 412 -10.48 -35.36 -18.02
CA LEU A 412 -9.93 -35.98 -19.23
C LEU A 412 -8.84 -37.03 -18.92
N GLN A 413 -8.09 -36.84 -17.83
CA GLN A 413 -7.03 -37.77 -17.41
C GLN A 413 -7.54 -38.93 -16.57
N THR A 414 -8.73 -38.81 -15.99
CA THR A 414 -9.36 -39.92 -15.27
C THR A 414 -9.96 -40.83 -16.34
N PRO A 415 -9.41 -42.03 -16.58
CA PRO A 415 -10.03 -42.96 -17.51
C PRO A 415 -11.48 -43.21 -17.06
N PRO A 416 -12.43 -43.37 -17.99
CA PRO A 416 -13.78 -43.78 -17.62
C PRO A 416 -13.66 -45.04 -16.77
N PRO A 417 -14.48 -45.18 -15.71
CA PRO A 417 -14.48 -46.42 -14.94
C PRO A 417 -14.68 -47.59 -15.91
N PRO A 418 -13.92 -48.69 -15.73
CA PRO A 418 -14.01 -49.80 -16.65
C PRO A 418 -15.45 -50.31 -16.75
N PRO A 419 -15.90 -50.83 -17.89
CA PRO A 419 -17.31 -51.18 -18.14
C PRO A 419 -17.88 -52.26 -17.21
N TRP A 420 -17.03 -52.92 -16.40
CA TRP A 420 -17.45 -53.85 -15.36
C TRP A 420 -17.62 -53.21 -13.97
N ALA A 421 -17.42 -51.90 -13.83
CA ALA A 421 -17.84 -51.14 -12.66
C ALA A 421 -19.38 -51.01 -12.67
N VAL A 422 -20.04 -52.13 -12.47
CA VAL A 422 -21.47 -52.23 -12.19
C VAL A 422 -21.68 -51.58 -10.83
N TYR A 423 -22.32 -50.41 -10.85
CA TYR A 423 -22.85 -49.79 -9.64
C TYR A 423 -24.08 -50.58 -9.19
N ASP A 424 -24.14 -50.77 -7.87
CA ASP A 424 -25.31 -51.12 -7.08
C ASP A 424 -25.87 -52.54 -7.24
N VAL A 425 -25.07 -53.54 -6.81
CA VAL A 425 -25.68 -54.73 -6.20
C VAL A 425 -26.13 -54.35 -4.80
N THR A 426 -27.37 -53.87 -4.69
CA THR A 426 -28.03 -53.76 -3.38
C THR A 426 -28.29 -55.16 -2.85
N CYS A 427 -28.03 -55.38 -1.55
CA CYS A 427 -28.39 -56.64 -0.92
C CYS A 427 -29.91 -56.87 -1.07
N PRO A 428 -30.37 -58.00 -1.63
CA PRO A 428 -31.80 -58.22 -1.88
C PRO A 428 -32.62 -58.28 -0.58
N ASP A 429 -31.98 -58.55 0.55
CA ASP A 429 -32.65 -58.68 1.85
C ASP A 429 -32.85 -57.33 2.56
N CYS A 430 -32.05 -56.30 2.22
CA CYS A 430 -32.13 -55.02 2.94
C CYS A 430 -32.04 -53.76 2.06
N GLY A 431 -31.83 -53.90 0.75
CA GLY A 431 -31.78 -52.79 -0.21
C GLY A 431 -30.57 -51.86 -0.07
N GLN A 432 -29.63 -52.16 0.82
CA GLN A 432 -28.46 -51.32 1.10
C GLN A 432 -27.34 -51.60 0.08
N GLY A 433 -26.64 -50.54 -0.33
CA GLY A 433 -25.49 -50.62 -1.25
C GLY A 433 -24.25 -51.25 -0.59
N PRO A 434 -23.24 -51.64 -1.39
CA PRO A 434 -22.09 -52.43 -0.93
C PRO A 434 -21.24 -51.78 0.17
N ASP A 435 -21.31 -50.45 0.32
CA ASP A 435 -20.53 -49.70 1.32
C ASP A 435 -21.30 -49.43 2.63
N ALA A 436 -22.57 -49.83 2.73
CA ALA A 436 -23.39 -49.63 3.91
C ALA A 436 -23.09 -50.68 4.99
N ARG A 437 -22.80 -50.22 6.21
CA ARG A 437 -22.63 -51.11 7.37
C ARG A 437 -23.98 -51.39 8.00
N PHE A 438 -24.35 -52.66 8.08
CA PHE A 438 -25.58 -53.09 8.75
C PHE A 438 -25.33 -53.18 10.27
N GLU A 439 -26.07 -52.41 11.05
CA GLU A 439 -26.12 -52.55 12.51
C GLU A 439 -27.29 -53.47 12.87
N SER A 440 -27.06 -54.79 12.86
CA SER A 440 -28.00 -55.74 13.48
C SER A 440 -27.69 -55.88 14.97
N PRO A 441 -28.69 -55.95 15.87
CA PRO A 441 -28.47 -56.06 17.32
C PRO A 441 -27.90 -57.41 17.79
N ALA A 442 -27.70 -58.39 16.90
CA ALA A 442 -27.17 -59.70 17.27
C ALA A 442 -26.13 -60.22 16.26
N ALA A 443 -24.90 -60.39 16.76
CA ALA A 443 -23.73 -61.05 16.16
C ALA A 443 -23.08 -60.39 14.92
N ARG A 444 -21.81 -60.00 15.10
CA ARG A 444 -20.91 -59.52 14.04
C ARG A 444 -20.48 -60.67 13.12
N ILE A 445 -21.04 -60.76 11.92
CA ILE A 445 -20.45 -61.57 10.83
C ILE A 445 -20.25 -60.62 9.63
N ALA A 446 -18.99 -60.41 9.26
CA ALA A 446 -18.64 -59.65 8.06
C ALA A 446 -18.80 -60.54 6.82
N HIS A 447 -19.25 -59.98 5.70
CA HIS A 447 -19.23 -60.68 4.41
C HIS A 447 -17.78 -60.94 3.97
N GLY A 448 -17.29 -62.14 4.25
CA GLY A 448 -16.05 -62.65 3.66
C GLY A 448 -16.29 -62.96 2.18
N SER A 449 -15.76 -62.11 1.29
CA SER A 449 -15.61 -62.42 -0.13
C SER A 449 -14.82 -63.71 -0.30
N ARG A 450 -15.53 -64.81 -0.60
CA ARG A 450 -14.95 -66.11 -0.94
C ARG A 450 -14.30 -66.03 -2.34
N ARG A 451 -13.04 -65.58 -2.41
CA ARG A 451 -12.22 -65.74 -3.61
C ARG A 451 -11.77 -67.21 -3.71
N GLN A 452 -12.38 -67.96 -4.63
CA GLN A 452 -11.80 -69.20 -5.15
C GLN A 452 -10.67 -68.82 -6.11
N SER A 453 -9.42 -69.10 -5.72
CA SER A 453 -8.25 -68.95 -6.57
C SER A 453 -7.75 -70.33 -6.99
N SER A 454 -8.00 -70.66 -8.25
CA SER A 454 -7.40 -71.78 -8.97
C SER A 454 -6.01 -71.35 -9.47
N SER A 455 -4.96 -72.07 -9.06
CA SER A 455 -3.63 -72.00 -9.70
C SER A 455 -3.69 -72.51 -11.15
N PRO A 456 -2.74 -72.10 -12.01
CA PRO A 456 -1.68 -73.06 -12.29
C PRO A 456 -0.25 -72.50 -12.39
N ALA A 457 0.65 -73.48 -12.33
CA ALA A 457 2.10 -73.54 -12.31
C ALA A 457 2.89 -72.87 -13.47
N LEU A 458 4.22 -72.94 -13.31
CA LEU A 458 5.35 -72.75 -14.25
C LEU A 458 5.87 -71.30 -14.31
N GLY A 459 7.16 -71.00 -14.27
CA GLY A 459 8.34 -71.83 -14.27
C GLY A 459 9.61 -71.00 -14.05
N ASN A 460 10.61 -71.75 -13.61
CA ASN A 460 12.03 -71.52 -13.35
C ASN A 460 12.82 -70.61 -14.33
N ARG A 461 13.98 -70.11 -13.85
CA ARG A 461 15.15 -69.40 -14.47
C ARG A 461 15.25 -67.94 -14.03
N GLY A 462 16.36 -67.40 -13.52
CA GLY A 462 17.73 -67.87 -13.37
C GLY A 462 18.67 -66.66 -13.49
N ARG A 463 19.70 -66.61 -12.62
CA ARG A 463 21.03 -66.01 -12.86
C ARG A 463 21.15 -64.51 -13.22
N SER A 464 21.85 -63.74 -12.38
CA SER A 464 23.27 -63.37 -12.60
C SER A 464 23.67 -62.16 -11.76
N GLU A 465 24.67 -62.36 -10.91
CA GLU A 465 25.59 -61.33 -10.44
C GLU A 465 26.34 -60.70 -11.63
N LEU A 466 26.68 -59.41 -11.54
CA LEU A 466 27.99 -58.87 -11.92
C LEU A 466 28.11 -57.39 -11.50
N THR A 467 29.02 -57.19 -10.55
CA THR A 467 29.98 -56.09 -10.38
C THR A 467 30.04 -54.98 -11.46
N ARG A 468 30.19 -53.72 -11.03
CA ARG A 468 31.46 -52.98 -11.18
C ARG A 468 31.45 -51.60 -10.52
N SER A 469 32.60 -51.32 -9.92
CA SER A 469 33.08 -50.06 -9.37
C SER A 469 33.11 -48.90 -10.37
N ARG A 470 32.87 -47.68 -9.89
CA ARG A 470 33.90 -46.66 -9.66
C ARG A 470 33.35 -45.51 -8.83
#